data_AF-A0A392QGA0-F1
#
_entry.id   AF-A0A392QGA0-F1
#
_cell.length_a   1.000
_cell.length_b   1.000
_cell.length_c   1.000
_cell.angle_alpha   90.00
_cell.angle_beta   90.00
_cell.angle_gamma   90.00
#
_symmetry.space_group_name_H-M   'P 1'
#
loop_
_entity.id
_entity.type
_entity.pdbx_description
1 polymer ?
#
loop_
_entity_poly.entity_id
_entity_poly.type
_entity_poly.pdbx_seq_one_letter_code
_entity_poly.pdbx_strand_id
1 'polypeptide(L)'
;MTPFKVLYGRDPPTIIRQSTIPSGTTMAHQQLQERDEILTQAKLNLTKAQQYMKAQADKRRHELQLQVGDNVLVKLQPYRQQSVALRKNQKLVQKSDAGQQHHSTSTG
;
A
#
# COMPACT_ATOMS: atom_id res chain seq x y z
N MET A 1 -7.08 -9.25 -11.91
CA MET A 1 -6.08 -10.35 -11.93
C MET A 1 -5.50 -10.50 -10.52
N THR A 2 -5.47 -11.69 -9.93
CA THR A 2 -4.95 -11.88 -8.56
C THR A 2 -3.42 -12.01 -8.56
N PRO A 3 -2.70 -11.61 -7.49
CA PRO A 3 -1.26 -11.82 -7.39
C PRO A 3 -0.84 -13.28 -7.62
N PHE A 4 -1.65 -14.24 -7.14
CA PHE A 4 -1.42 -15.67 -7.38
C PHE A 4 -1.42 -16.01 -8.89
N LYS A 5 -2.41 -15.52 -9.64
CA LYS A 5 -2.51 -15.77 -11.08
C LYS A 5 -1.36 -15.15 -11.87
N VAL A 6 -0.91 -13.95 -11.46
CA VAL A 6 0.26 -13.31 -12.05
C VAL A 6 1.51 -14.17 -11.87
N LEU A 7 1.71 -14.73 -10.67
CA LEU A 7 2.90 -15.50 -10.34
C LEU A 7 2.90 -16.91 -10.93
N TYR A 8 1.75 -17.59 -10.92
CA TYR A 8 1.66 -19.01 -11.25
C TYR A 8 0.93 -19.33 -12.56
N GLY A 9 0.41 -18.33 -13.27
CA GLY A 9 -0.29 -18.50 -14.55
C GLY A 9 -1.62 -19.26 -14.47
N ARG A 10 -2.07 -19.65 -13.27
CA ARG A 10 -3.32 -20.39 -13.02
C ARG A 10 -4.14 -19.71 -11.93
N ASP A 11 -5.44 -19.98 -11.91
CA ASP A 11 -6.30 -19.49 -10.84
C ASP A 11 -5.95 -20.16 -9.49
N PRO A 12 -6.07 -19.42 -8.37
CA PRO A 12 -5.80 -19.97 -7.05
C PRO A 12 -6.74 -21.15 -6.75
N PRO A 13 -6.25 -22.22 -6.09
CA PRO A 13 -7.09 -23.34 -5.67
C PRO A 13 -8.26 -22.85 -4.82
N THR A 14 -9.46 -23.32 -5.13
CA THR A 14 -10.66 -22.98 -4.35
C THR A 14 -10.62 -23.68 -3.00
N ILE A 15 -10.73 -22.91 -1.92
CA ILE A 15 -10.90 -23.47 -0.57
C ILE A 15 -12.35 -23.98 -0.47
N ILE A 16 -12.53 -25.30 -0.51
CA ILE A 16 -13.85 -25.95 -0.36
C ILE A 16 -14.32 -25.73 1.07
N ARG A 17 -15.46 -25.05 1.25
CA ARG A 17 -16.07 -24.83 2.56
C ARG A 17 -16.83 -26.05 3.03
N GLN A 18 -16.95 -26.21 4.35
CA GLN A 18 -17.56 -27.38 4.97
C GLN A 18 -18.98 -27.67 4.48
N SER A 19 -19.78 -26.64 4.18
CA SER A 19 -21.15 -26.78 3.67
C SER A 19 -21.27 -27.55 2.34
N THR A 20 -20.15 -27.85 1.69
CA THR A 20 -20.07 -28.46 0.35
C THR A 20 -19.78 -29.97 0.39
N ILE A 21 -19.42 -30.53 1.55
CA ILE A 21 -18.99 -31.94 1.65
C ILE A 21 -20.08 -32.75 2.37
N PRO A 22 -20.88 -33.55 1.64
CA PRO A 22 -21.74 -34.54 2.26
C PRO A 22 -20.92 -35.78 2.64
N SER A 23 -21.04 -36.25 3.88
CA SER A 23 -20.52 -37.53 4.40
C SER A 23 -19.01 -37.63 4.66
N GLY A 24 -18.52 -36.95 5.70
CA GLY A 24 -17.22 -37.23 6.34
C GLY A 24 -17.38 -37.70 7.78
N THR A 25 -16.31 -38.19 8.41
CA THR A 25 -16.29 -38.51 9.85
C THR A 25 -16.54 -37.25 10.69
N THR A 26 -17.20 -37.39 11.85
CA THR A 26 -17.55 -36.27 12.73
C THR A 26 -16.35 -35.40 13.11
N MET A 27 -15.17 -36.00 13.30
CA MET A 27 -13.94 -35.27 13.60
C MET A 27 -13.48 -34.40 12.42
N ALA A 28 -13.52 -34.93 11.19
CA ALA A 28 -13.17 -34.15 10.01
C ALA A 28 -14.13 -32.96 9.83
N HIS A 29 -15.42 -33.15 10.12
CA HIS A 29 -16.41 -32.08 10.09
C HIS A 29 -16.08 -30.95 11.07
N GLN A 30 -15.72 -31.29 12.31
CA GLN A 30 -15.34 -30.31 13.33
C GLN A 30 -14.09 -29.53 12.92
N GLN A 31 -13.06 -30.22 12.42
CA GLN A 31 -11.82 -29.58 11.95
C GLN A 31 -12.07 -28.62 10.78
N LEU A 32 -12.92 -28.99 9.82
CA LEU A 32 -13.23 -28.12 8.68
C LEU A 32 -14.03 -26.89 9.10
N GLN A 33 -14.93 -27.02 10.09
CA GLN A 33 -15.65 -25.88 10.65
C GLN A 33 -14.69 -24.91 11.36
N GLU A 34 -13.83 -25.43 12.26
CA GLU A 34 -12.83 -24.62 12.96
C GLU A 34 -11.90 -23.90 11.97
N ARG A 35 -11.46 -24.60 10.92
CA ARG A 35 -10.65 -24.01 9.84
C ARG A 35 -11.38 -22.85 9.16
N ASP A 36 -12.67 -23.01 8.83
CA ASP A 36 -13.46 -21.99 8.15
C ASP A 36 -13.69 -20.75 9.04
N GLU A 37 -13.84 -20.94 10.35
CA GLU A 37 -13.92 -19.88 11.36
C GLU A 37 -12.60 -19.09 11.44
N ILE A 38 -11.47 -19.80 11.55
CA ILE A 38 -10.12 -19.18 11.58
C ILE A 38 -9.86 -18.40 10.30
N LEU A 39 -10.17 -18.97 9.13
CA LEU A 39 -9.99 -18.30 7.84
C LEU A 39 -10.84 -17.03 7.72
N THR A 40 -12.06 -17.06 8.27
CA THR A 40 -12.94 -15.89 8.29
C THR A 40 -12.35 -14.79 9.18
N GLN A 41 -11.90 -15.16 10.38
CA GLN A 41 -11.26 -14.21 11.30
C GLN A 41 -9.97 -13.61 10.72
N ALA A 42 -9.14 -14.43 10.08
CA ALA A 42 -7.90 -13.97 9.45
C ALA A 42 -8.17 -12.95 8.33
N LYS A 43 -9.18 -13.19 7.48
CA LYS A 43 -9.59 -12.24 6.43
C LYS A 43 -10.07 -10.91 7.00
N LEU A 44 -10.87 -10.95 8.07
CA LEU A 44 -11.35 -9.75 8.75
C LEU A 44 -10.17 -8.94 9.31
N ASN A 45 -9.25 -9.59 10.01
CA ASN A 45 -8.07 -8.94 10.59
C ASN A 45 -7.18 -8.31 9.51
N LEU A 46 -6.93 -9.02 8.40
CA LEU A 46 -6.14 -8.49 7.29
C LEU A 46 -6.80 -7.25 6.67
N THR A 47 -8.11 -7.29 6.47
CA THR A 47 -8.87 -6.16 5.92
C THR A 47 -8.76 -4.94 6.84
N LYS A 48 -8.95 -5.13 8.15
CA LYS A 48 -8.79 -4.06 9.15
C LYS A 48 -7.38 -3.46 9.13
N ALA A 49 -6.35 -4.31 9.09
CA ALA A 49 -4.97 -3.85 9.03
C ALA A 49 -4.68 -3.02 7.77
N GLN A 50 -5.15 -3.48 6.60
CA GLN A 50 -5.01 -2.75 5.34
C GLN A 50 -5.72 -1.38 5.37
N GLN A 51 -6.93 -1.33 5.93
CA GLN A 51 -7.68 -0.07 6.10
C GLN A 51 -6.95 0.89 7.03
N TYR A 52 -6.43 0.41 8.16
CA TYR A 52 -5.65 1.22 9.10
C TYR A 52 -4.38 1.78 8.45
N MET A 53 -3.62 0.95 7.75
CA MET A 53 -2.41 1.37 7.03
C MET A 53 -2.72 2.44 5.98
N LYS A 54 -3.82 2.26 5.23
CA LYS A 54 -4.29 3.25 4.25
C LYS A 54 -4.65 4.58 4.93
N ALA A 55 -5.47 4.55 5.97
CA ALA A 55 -5.87 5.75 6.70
C ALA A 55 -4.67 6.52 7.26
N GLN A 56 -3.69 5.80 7.82
CA GLN A 56 -2.48 6.41 8.35
C GLN A 56 -1.58 7.00 7.26
N ALA A 57 -1.47 6.34 6.10
CA ALA A 57 -0.73 6.87 4.95
C ALA A 57 -1.41 8.12 4.38
N ASP A 58 -2.74 8.08 4.25
CA ASP A 58 -3.52 9.17 3.67
C ASP A 58 -3.58 10.38 4.61
N LYS A 59 -3.51 10.20 5.94
CA LYS A 59 -3.47 11.30 6.93
C LYS A 59 -2.37 12.34 6.67
N ARG A 60 -1.23 11.93 6.10
CA ARG A 60 -0.09 12.82 5.81
C ARG A 60 -0.05 13.29 4.35
N ARG A 61 -0.91 12.75 3.49
CA ARG A 61 -1.04 13.18 2.10
C ARG A 61 -2.01 14.34 2.06
N HIS A 62 -1.61 15.41 1.40
CA HIS A 62 -2.47 16.53 1.08
C HIS A 62 -2.62 16.57 -0.43
N GLU A 63 -3.83 16.90 -0.89
CA GLU A 63 -4.07 17.16 -2.30
C GLU A 63 -3.37 18.47 -2.67
N LEU A 64 -2.43 18.40 -3.62
CA LEU A 64 -1.69 19.54 -4.12
C LEU A 64 -2.10 19.79 -5.57
N GLN A 65 -2.80 20.88 -5.81
CA GLN A 65 -3.12 21.34 -7.16
C GLN A 65 -2.02 22.31 -7.61
N LEU A 66 -1.33 21.98 -8.70
CA LEU A 66 -0.28 22.81 -9.29
C LEU A 66 -0.80 23.36 -10.62
N GLN A 67 -0.58 24.64 -10.86
CA GLN A 67 -0.93 25.31 -12.11
C GLN A 67 0.30 25.49 -13.00
N VAL A 68 0.05 25.65 -14.29
CA VAL A 68 1.11 25.95 -15.25
C VAL A 68 1.70 27.33 -14.91
N GLY A 69 3.00 27.36 -14.64
CA GLY A 69 3.72 28.56 -14.18
C GLY A 69 4.19 28.50 -12.72
N ASP A 70 3.71 27.53 -11.93
CA ASP A 70 4.15 27.35 -10.55
C ASP A 70 5.59 26.82 -10.48
N ASN A 71 6.44 27.50 -9.71
CA ASN A 71 7.77 27.03 -9.41
C ASN A 71 7.74 26.11 -8.18
N VAL A 72 7.99 24.81 -8.40
CA VAL A 72 8.00 23.81 -7.32
C VAL A 72 9.36 23.14 -7.19
N LEU A 73 9.72 22.80 -5.96
CA LEU A 73 10.93 22.06 -5.66
C LEU A 73 10.63 20.55 -5.60
N VAL A 74 11.33 19.78 -6.43
CA VAL A 74 11.17 18.31 -6.47
C VAL A 74 12.20 17.64 -5.57
N LYS A 75 11.72 16.80 -4.64
CA LYS A 75 12.59 15.96 -3.82
C LYS A 75 13.07 14.74 -4.61
N LEU A 76 14.17 14.90 -5.34
CA LEU A 76 14.77 13.82 -6.13
C LEU A 76 15.27 12.69 -5.23
N GLN A 77 15.00 11.45 -5.63
CA GLN A 77 15.57 10.26 -5.03
C GLN A 77 16.95 10.01 -5.65
N PRO A 78 18.05 10.17 -4.89
CA PRO A 78 19.38 9.81 -5.37
C PRO A 78 19.39 8.37 -5.88
N TYR A 79 20.21 8.09 -6.89
CA TYR A 79 20.39 6.79 -7.56
C TYR A 79 19.22 6.31 -8.44
N ARG A 80 17.97 6.71 -8.17
CA ARG A 80 16.79 6.28 -8.96
C ARG A 80 16.42 7.23 -10.09
N GLN A 81 16.73 8.52 -9.95
CA GLN A 81 16.30 9.57 -10.90
C GLN A 81 17.50 10.29 -11.53
N GLN A 82 18.37 9.51 -12.19
CA GLN A 82 19.61 10.03 -12.78
C GLN A 82 19.39 10.86 -14.06
N SER A 83 18.26 10.66 -14.76
CA SER A 83 17.93 11.41 -15.98
C SER A 83 17.61 12.88 -15.74
N VAL A 84 17.10 13.21 -14.54
CA VAL A 84 16.67 14.57 -14.19
C VAL A 84 17.84 15.41 -13.67
N ALA A 85 18.85 14.78 -13.07
CA ALA A 85 20.07 15.44 -12.65
C ALA A 85 21.26 14.48 -12.63
N LEU A 86 22.24 14.71 -13.51
CA LEU A 86 23.47 13.92 -13.55
C LEU A 86 24.46 14.41 -12.48
N ARG A 87 24.35 13.88 -11.26
CA ARG A 87 25.22 14.28 -10.14
C ARG A 87 26.43 13.34 -10.03
N LYS A 88 27.63 13.87 -10.31
CA LYS A 88 28.92 13.13 -10.23
C LYS A 88 29.17 12.50 -8.85
N ASN A 89 28.84 13.21 -7.76
CA ASN A 89 29.05 12.75 -6.38
C ASN A 89 27.74 12.75 -5.58
N GLN A 90 26.94 11.69 -5.70
CA GLN A 90 25.60 11.62 -5.09
C GLN A 90 25.60 11.63 -3.55
N LYS A 91 26.72 11.27 -2.91
CA LYS A 91 26.85 11.17 -1.44
C LYS A 91 27.12 12.52 -0.74
N LEU A 92 27.62 13.53 -1.47
CA LEU A 92 28.15 14.78 -0.89
C LEU A 92 27.24 16.00 -1.10
N VAL A 93 26.05 15.84 -1.69
CA VAL A 93 25.20 16.99 -2.03
C VAL A 93 24.16 17.27 -0.94
N GLN A 94 23.94 18.55 -0.64
CA GLN A 94 22.88 19.01 0.25
C GLN A 94 21.51 18.48 -0.20
N LYS A 95 20.77 17.93 0.76
CA LYS A 95 19.36 17.59 0.57
C LYS A 95 18.56 18.89 0.61
N SER A 96 17.92 19.24 -0.49
CA SER A 96 16.96 20.34 -0.50
C SER A 96 15.68 19.85 0.19
N ASP A 97 15.45 20.29 1.42
CA ASP A 97 14.22 19.99 2.18
C ASP A 97 13.27 21.18 2.06
N ALA A 98 12.06 20.92 1.59
CA ALA A 98 11.01 21.94 1.53
C ALA A 98 10.39 22.08 2.93
N GLY A 99 11.04 22.89 3.78
CA GLY A 99 10.45 23.41 5.01
C GLY A 99 9.55 24.60 4.69
N GLN A 100 8.34 24.61 5.25
CA GLN A 100 7.33 25.66 5.21
C GLN A 100 7.87 27.07 4.91
N GLN A 101 7.36 27.73 3.86
CA GLN A 101 7.43 29.18 3.77
C GLN A 101 6.09 29.79 4.25
N HIS A 102 6.22 30.57 5.33
CA HIS A 102 5.18 31.42 5.89
C HIS A 102 4.66 32.40 4.84
N HIS A 103 3.34 32.45 4.64
CA HIS A 103 2.70 33.54 3.93
C HIS A 103 2.43 34.66 4.94
N SER A 104 3.37 35.61 5.02
CA SER A 104 3.13 36.93 5.60
C SER A 104 2.93 37.91 4.43
N THR A 105 1.69 38.12 4.01
CA THR A 105 1.35 39.30 3.18
C THR A 105 0.87 40.41 4.11
N SER A 106 1.82 41.26 4.51
CA SER A 106 1.59 42.63 4.93
C SER A 106 1.59 43.48 3.67
N THR A 107 0.51 44.19 3.34
CA THR A 107 0.53 45.42 2.54
C THR A 107 -0.78 46.19 2.74
N GLY A 108 -0.67 47.44 3.20
CA GLY A 108 -1.54 48.57 2.83
C GLY A 108 -2.86 48.71 3.55
#